data_AF-A0A842X1J9-F1
#
_entry.id   AF-A0A842X1J9-F1
#
_cell.length_a   1.000
_cell.length_b   1.000
_cell.length_c   1.000
_cell.angle_alpha   90.00
_cell.angle_beta   90.00
_cell.angle_gamma   90.00
#
_symmetry.space_group_name_H-M   'P 1'
#
loop_
_entity.id
_entity.type
_entity.pdbx_description
1 polymer ?
#
loop_
_entity_poly.entity_id
_entity_poly.type
_entity_poly.pdbx_seq_one_letter_code
_entity_poly.pdbx_strand_id
1 'polypeptide(L)'
;MYDDWILLQADGTFDSTYLDSLGSYSKKHTLNRMCVYPETSEYYSILTIFTDLLNQLMALDIFSPVDVEITDPLGRTVLVTDEGTVKSEFPAVCVENDGHKSILMPYASGLPYQVNLTGTDTGDYRMELNRIVDGEIITQGVNGTTEPGQQDHYTITLDSSDTTLTETGVKLFSPEIISGTTVELNWSRYSDNDFSHYEILMSNNLADMGTTAQLIEEQDTVQTIISGLVPEKTYFFTVRVHKTGGEIADSNRVGAILPQNFDLIIMIAAGAGGTALLIILVLIFRKRRSS
;
A
#
# COMPACT_ATOMS: atom_id res chain seq x y z
N MET A 1 -21.55 -3.77 -40.58
CA MET A 1 -20.53 -4.81 -40.84
C MET A 1 -19.27 -4.25 -40.22
N TYR A 2 -18.65 -4.95 -39.28
CA TYR A 2 -17.56 -4.40 -38.46
C TYR A 2 -16.23 -4.56 -39.22
N ASP A 3 -15.48 -3.48 -39.40
CA ASP A 3 -14.39 -3.41 -40.39
C ASP A 3 -12.97 -3.62 -39.83
N ASP A 4 -12.81 -3.82 -38.51
CA ASP A 4 -11.50 -4.01 -37.89
C ASP A 4 -11.47 -5.28 -37.03
N TRP A 5 -10.49 -6.17 -37.28
CA TRP A 5 -10.21 -7.36 -36.45
C TRP A 5 -8.72 -7.71 -36.42
N ILE A 6 -8.32 -8.36 -35.32
CA ILE A 6 -7.01 -8.97 -35.09
C ILE A 6 -7.23 -10.47 -35.01
N LEU A 7 -6.45 -11.24 -35.75
CA LEU A 7 -6.45 -12.71 -35.75
C LEU A 7 -5.17 -13.21 -35.08
N LEU A 8 -5.35 -14.03 -34.05
CA LEU A 8 -4.28 -14.76 -33.37
C LEU A 8 -4.44 -16.25 -33.69
N GLN A 9 -3.33 -16.95 -33.87
CA GLN A 9 -3.34 -18.40 -34.00
C GLN A 9 -3.62 -19.05 -32.64
N ALA A 10 -3.98 -20.35 -32.66
CA ALA A 10 -4.30 -21.11 -31.45
C ALA A 10 -3.11 -21.19 -30.45
N ASP A 11 -1.87 -21.05 -30.94
CA ASP A 11 -0.66 -21.02 -30.12
C ASP A 11 -0.34 -19.63 -29.52
N GLY A 12 -1.23 -18.65 -29.70
CA GLY A 12 -1.07 -17.29 -29.21
C GLY A 12 -0.16 -16.41 -30.08
N THR A 13 0.37 -16.92 -31.20
CA THR A 13 1.12 -16.09 -32.14
C THR A 13 0.20 -15.19 -32.97
N PHE A 14 0.69 -14.00 -33.29
CA PHE A 14 -0.02 -13.07 -34.15
C PHE A 14 -0.08 -13.58 -35.59
N ASP A 15 -1.28 -13.66 -36.16
CA ASP A 15 -1.49 -14.12 -37.55
C ASP A 15 -1.64 -12.94 -38.51
N SER A 16 -2.68 -12.11 -38.31
CA SER A 16 -2.94 -10.94 -39.16
C SER A 16 -3.91 -9.93 -38.53
N THR A 17 -3.94 -8.72 -39.07
CA THR A 17 -5.07 -7.79 -38.90
C THR A 17 -5.77 -7.60 -40.26
N TYR A 18 -7.06 -7.26 -40.27
CA TYR A 18 -7.71 -6.86 -41.53
C TYR A 18 -7.01 -5.62 -42.10
N LEU A 19 -6.33 -5.80 -43.23
CA LEU A 19 -5.87 -4.73 -44.10
C LEU A 19 -6.99 -4.47 -45.10
N ASP A 20 -7.43 -3.22 -45.22
CA ASP A 20 -8.20 -2.83 -46.38
C ASP A 20 -7.41 -3.21 -47.65
N SER A 21 -8.12 -3.54 -48.72
CA SER A 21 -7.52 -3.94 -50.00
C SER A 21 -6.76 -2.81 -50.71
N LEU A 22 -6.57 -1.65 -50.08
CA LEU A 22 -5.94 -0.45 -50.62
C LEU A 22 -4.60 -0.09 -49.94
N GLY A 23 -4.13 -0.87 -48.97
CA GLY A 23 -2.74 -0.83 -48.48
C GLY A 23 -2.27 0.53 -47.96
N SER A 24 -3.20 1.40 -47.56
CA SER A 24 -2.91 2.78 -47.16
C SER A 24 -3.30 2.99 -45.70
N TYR A 25 -2.30 3.12 -44.83
CA TYR A 25 -2.51 3.49 -43.43
C TYR A 25 -3.20 4.86 -43.33
N SER A 26 -4.48 4.88 -42.93
CA SER A 26 -5.05 6.07 -42.28
C SER A 26 -4.53 6.10 -40.84
N LYS A 27 -3.65 7.06 -40.53
CA LYS A 27 -2.98 7.27 -39.24
C LYS A 27 -3.93 7.59 -38.05
N LYS A 28 -5.24 7.32 -38.17
CA LYS A 28 -6.30 7.80 -37.25
C LYS A 28 -7.23 6.72 -36.69
N HIS A 29 -6.96 5.42 -36.89
CA HIS A 29 -7.77 4.37 -36.26
C HIS A 29 -7.21 4.00 -34.88
N THR A 30 -7.86 4.49 -33.82
CA THR A 30 -7.71 3.97 -32.46
C THR A 30 -8.42 2.62 -32.37
N LEU A 31 -7.66 1.54 -32.12
CA LEU A 31 -8.20 0.20 -31.86
C LEU A 31 -9.06 0.25 -30.59
N ASN A 32 -10.37 0.35 -30.75
CA ASN A 32 -11.29 0.54 -29.62
C ASN A 32 -12.00 -0.75 -29.18
N ARG A 33 -11.79 -1.90 -29.84
CA ARG A 33 -12.53 -3.15 -29.51
C ARG A 33 -11.69 -4.39 -29.72
N MET A 34 -11.61 -5.22 -28.68
CA MET A 34 -11.09 -6.58 -28.73
C MET A 34 -12.28 -7.53 -28.97
N CYS A 35 -12.33 -8.18 -30.13
CA CYS A 35 -13.33 -9.23 -30.42
C CYS A 35 -12.71 -10.60 -30.15
N VAL A 36 -13.38 -11.44 -29.35
CA VAL A 36 -12.88 -12.77 -28.94
C VAL A 36 -13.88 -13.85 -29.39
N TYR A 37 -13.40 -14.89 -30.08
CA TYR A 37 -14.22 -16.01 -30.59
C TYR A 37 -14.14 -17.24 -29.66
N PRO A 38 -15.27 -17.84 -29.24
CA PRO A 38 -15.32 -18.85 -28.17
C PRO A 38 -15.20 -20.32 -28.61
N GLU A 39 -14.87 -20.66 -29.86
CA GLU A 39 -15.15 -22.03 -30.37
C GLU A 39 -14.06 -23.09 -30.14
N THR A 40 -13.01 -22.85 -29.35
CA THR A 40 -12.03 -23.92 -29.01
C THR A 40 -11.76 -24.03 -27.51
N SER A 41 -11.51 -25.26 -27.03
CA SER A 41 -11.33 -25.58 -25.60
C SER A 41 -10.16 -24.87 -24.93
N GLU A 42 -9.16 -24.44 -25.69
CA GLU A 42 -8.01 -23.67 -25.22
C GLU A 42 -8.34 -22.17 -25.05
N TYR A 43 -9.41 -21.66 -25.67
CA TYR A 43 -9.85 -20.28 -25.49
C TYR A 43 -10.76 -20.14 -24.27
N TYR A 44 -11.54 -21.17 -23.95
CA TYR A 44 -12.25 -21.22 -22.68
C TYR A 44 -11.27 -21.13 -21.51
N SER A 45 -10.09 -21.75 -21.58
CA SER A 45 -9.11 -21.63 -20.50
C SER A 45 -8.50 -20.22 -20.42
N ILE A 46 -8.19 -19.56 -21.55
CA ILE A 46 -7.69 -18.16 -21.53
C ILE A 46 -8.74 -17.21 -20.97
N LEU A 47 -10.00 -17.32 -21.41
CA LEU A 47 -11.09 -16.47 -20.93
C LEU A 47 -11.36 -16.73 -19.45
N THR A 48 -11.38 -17.99 -19.00
CA THR A 48 -11.51 -18.33 -17.58
C THR A 48 -10.36 -17.78 -16.77
N ILE A 49 -9.10 -17.96 -17.20
CA ILE A 49 -7.93 -17.39 -16.52
C ILE A 49 -8.04 -15.86 -16.45
N PHE A 50 -8.49 -15.21 -17.52
CA PHE A 50 -8.67 -13.77 -17.54
C PHE A 50 -9.78 -13.31 -16.60
N THR A 51 -10.93 -13.99 -16.58
CA THR A 51 -12.03 -13.68 -15.65
C THR A 51 -11.63 -13.95 -14.20
N ASP A 52 -10.91 -15.04 -13.93
CA ASP A 52 -10.38 -15.37 -12.61
C ASP A 52 -9.36 -14.31 -12.16
N LEU A 53 -8.53 -13.82 -13.07
CA LEU A 53 -7.60 -12.73 -12.81
C LEU A 53 -8.33 -11.42 -12.56
N LEU A 54 -9.33 -11.05 -13.37
CA LEU A 54 -10.11 -9.83 -13.20
C LEU A 54 -10.80 -9.77 -11.84
N ASN A 55 -11.30 -10.91 -11.34
CA ASN A 55 -11.87 -11.02 -10.00
C ASN A 55 -10.85 -10.85 -8.86
N GLN A 56 -9.55 -10.85 -9.18
CA GLN A 56 -8.44 -10.60 -8.23
C GLN A 56 -7.82 -9.20 -8.40
N LEU A 57 -8.37 -8.37 -9.30
CA LEU A 57 -7.91 -7.01 -9.50
C LEU A 57 -8.87 -6.01 -8.83
N MET A 58 -8.30 -4.90 -8.39
CA MET A 58 -9.02 -3.68 -8.05
C MET A 58 -8.51 -2.54 -8.94
N ALA A 59 -9.41 -1.64 -9.30
CA ALA A 59 -9.09 -0.40 -9.98
C ALA A 59 -9.35 0.78 -9.05
N LEU A 60 -8.39 1.70 -8.95
CA LEU A 60 -8.54 2.96 -8.26
C LEU A 60 -8.48 4.09 -9.29
N ASP A 61 -9.54 4.87 -9.37
CA ASP A 61 -9.69 6.03 -10.24
C ASP A 61 -9.62 7.29 -9.40
N ILE A 62 -8.61 8.14 -9.63
CA ILE A 62 -8.37 9.37 -8.89
C ILE A 62 -8.46 10.55 -9.86
N PHE A 63 -9.19 11.58 -9.48
CA PHE A 63 -9.39 12.79 -10.25
C PHE A 63 -8.65 13.94 -9.56
N SER A 64 -7.81 14.66 -10.33
CA SER A 64 -7.05 15.84 -9.91
C SER A 64 -7.85 16.89 -9.12
N PRO A 65 -7.19 17.74 -8.32
CA PRO A 65 -5.74 18.06 -8.34
C PRO A 65 -4.93 17.40 -7.21
N VAL A 66 -4.68 16.10 -7.34
CA VAL A 66 -3.93 15.32 -6.35
C VAL A 66 -2.96 14.35 -7.02
N ASP A 67 -1.76 14.26 -6.48
CA ASP A 67 -0.87 13.12 -6.66
C ASP A 67 -1.34 11.96 -5.78
N VAL A 68 -1.09 10.72 -6.18
CA VAL A 68 -1.49 9.53 -5.42
C VAL A 68 -0.31 8.59 -5.18
N GLU A 69 -0.10 8.22 -3.93
CA GLU A 69 0.79 7.14 -3.49
C GLU A 69 -0.03 6.03 -2.82
N ILE A 70 0.04 4.82 -3.37
CA ILE A 70 -0.57 3.62 -2.82
C ILE A 70 0.51 2.76 -2.19
N THR A 71 0.33 2.37 -0.93
CA THR A 71 1.19 1.41 -0.23
C THR A 71 0.44 0.09 -0.05
N ASP A 72 1.02 -1.01 -0.51
CA ASP A 72 0.44 -2.34 -0.35
C ASP A 72 0.68 -2.90 1.08
N PRO A 73 0.06 -4.04 1.43
CA PRO A 73 0.26 -4.65 2.74
C PRO A 73 1.70 -5.06 3.08
N LEU A 74 2.59 -5.13 2.10
CA LEU A 74 4.00 -5.46 2.26
C LEU A 74 4.88 -4.20 2.35
N GLY A 75 4.28 -3.00 2.35
CA GLY A 75 4.99 -1.73 2.43
C GLY A 75 5.56 -1.25 1.10
N ARG A 76 5.26 -1.91 -0.02
CA ARG A 76 5.70 -1.51 -1.37
C ARG A 76 4.78 -0.42 -1.90
N THR A 77 5.32 0.48 -2.70
CA THR A 77 4.60 1.68 -3.15
C THR A 77 4.34 1.72 -4.66
N VAL A 78 3.25 2.38 -5.04
CA VAL A 78 2.94 2.85 -6.39
C VAL A 78 2.63 4.34 -6.30
N LEU A 79 3.37 5.17 -7.03
CA LEU A 79 3.19 6.62 -7.10
C LEU A 79 2.78 7.00 -8.53
N VAL A 80 1.73 7.81 -8.65
CA VAL A 80 1.30 8.43 -9.91
C VAL A 80 1.07 9.92 -9.66
N THR A 81 1.80 10.78 -10.38
CA THR A 81 1.69 12.24 -10.24
C THR A 81 0.89 12.88 -11.36
N ASP A 82 0.39 14.11 -11.16
CA ASP A 82 -0.24 14.96 -12.18
C ASP A 82 0.68 15.27 -13.36
N GLU A 83 2.00 15.19 -13.17
CA GLU A 83 2.99 15.36 -14.24
C GLU A 83 3.19 14.08 -15.08
N GLY A 84 2.41 13.02 -14.81
CA GLY A 84 2.51 11.72 -15.50
C GLY A 84 3.71 10.87 -15.05
N THR A 85 4.37 11.23 -13.94
CA THR A 85 5.44 10.40 -13.37
C THR A 85 4.83 9.17 -12.72
N VAL A 86 5.33 7.99 -13.08
CA VAL A 86 4.93 6.71 -12.48
C VAL A 86 6.12 6.03 -11.85
N LYS A 87 5.99 5.63 -10.57
CA LYS A 87 6.90 4.71 -9.89
C LYS A 87 6.11 3.54 -9.33
N SER A 88 6.64 2.32 -9.42
CA SER A 88 5.92 1.11 -9.00
C SER A 88 6.91 0.09 -8.46
N GLU A 89 6.70 -0.33 -7.21
CA GLU A 89 7.47 -1.35 -6.49
C GLU A 89 6.72 -2.68 -6.39
N PHE A 90 5.44 -2.70 -6.79
CA PHE A 90 4.61 -3.90 -6.90
C PHE A 90 3.80 -3.89 -8.20
N PRO A 91 3.40 -5.07 -8.72
CA PRO A 91 2.69 -5.15 -10.00
C PRO A 91 1.42 -4.27 -10.02
N ALA A 92 1.44 -3.22 -10.83
CA ALA A 92 0.30 -2.34 -11.07
C ALA A 92 0.36 -1.82 -12.52
N VAL A 93 -0.80 -1.60 -13.11
CA VAL A 93 -0.95 -0.88 -14.38
C VAL A 93 -1.49 0.49 -14.06
N CYS A 94 -0.71 1.52 -14.39
CA CYS A 94 -1.07 2.91 -14.14
C CYS A 94 -1.30 3.63 -15.47
N VAL A 95 -2.39 4.37 -15.55
CA VAL A 95 -2.70 5.28 -16.65
C VAL A 95 -2.97 6.65 -16.05
N GLU A 96 -2.31 7.67 -16.58
CA GLU A 96 -2.63 9.07 -16.28
C GLU A 96 -3.07 9.72 -17.61
N ASN A 97 -4.17 10.47 -17.56
CA ASN A 97 -4.71 11.20 -18.68
C ASN A 97 -5.46 12.46 -18.22
N ASP A 98 -4.85 13.61 -18.42
CA ASP A 98 -5.46 14.93 -18.15
C ASP A 98 -5.96 15.05 -16.70
N GLY A 99 -5.13 14.60 -15.76
CA GLY A 99 -5.44 14.63 -14.33
C GLY A 99 -6.27 13.44 -13.81
N HIS A 100 -6.82 12.61 -14.69
CA HIS A 100 -7.45 11.35 -14.29
C HIS A 100 -6.39 10.23 -14.22
N LYS A 101 -6.27 9.59 -13.06
CA LYS A 101 -5.34 8.49 -12.79
C LYS A 101 -6.14 7.21 -12.57
N SER A 102 -5.89 6.20 -13.38
CA SER A 102 -6.44 4.86 -13.20
C SER A 102 -5.32 3.89 -12.84
N ILE A 103 -5.44 3.25 -11.68
CA ILE A 103 -4.45 2.31 -11.15
C ILE A 103 -5.12 0.96 -10.97
N LEU A 104 -4.74 -0.01 -11.80
CA LEU A 104 -5.21 -1.39 -11.74
C LEU A 104 -4.14 -2.27 -11.07
N MET A 105 -4.51 -2.96 -10.00
CA MET A 105 -3.56 -3.72 -9.19
C MET A 105 -4.21 -4.96 -8.56
N PRO A 106 -3.43 -6.02 -8.27
CA PRO A 106 -3.95 -7.17 -7.54
C PRO A 106 -4.30 -6.76 -6.11
N TYR A 107 -5.37 -7.33 -5.57
CA TYR A 107 -5.70 -7.15 -4.16
C TYR A 107 -5.39 -8.39 -3.31
N ALA A 108 -5.04 -8.16 -2.05
CA ALA A 108 -4.90 -9.20 -1.04
C ALA A 108 -6.07 -9.12 -0.06
N SER A 109 -6.91 -10.15 -0.03
CA SER A 109 -8.09 -10.18 0.86
C SER A 109 -7.69 -10.06 2.34
N GLY A 110 -8.42 -9.25 3.09
CA GLY A 110 -8.25 -9.02 4.53
C GLY A 110 -7.03 -8.17 4.91
N LEU A 111 -6.24 -7.69 3.94
CA LEU A 111 -5.06 -6.87 4.20
C LEU A 111 -5.27 -5.43 3.70
N PRO A 112 -4.95 -4.41 4.52
CA PRO A 112 -5.22 -3.03 4.18
C PRO A 112 -4.19 -2.48 3.19
N TYR A 113 -4.67 -1.72 2.21
CA TYR A 113 -3.86 -0.83 1.39
C TYR A 113 -3.99 0.58 1.94
N GLN A 114 -2.90 1.36 1.89
CA GLN A 114 -2.94 2.77 2.23
C GLN A 114 -2.91 3.59 0.95
N VAL A 115 -3.75 4.61 0.87
CA VAL A 115 -3.75 5.58 -0.21
C VAL A 115 -3.46 6.95 0.39
N ASN A 116 -2.43 7.61 -0.12
CA ASN A 116 -2.05 8.95 0.29
C ASN A 116 -2.25 9.86 -0.92
N LEU A 117 -3.12 10.84 -0.76
CA LEU A 117 -3.33 11.89 -1.74
C LEU A 117 -2.50 13.10 -1.31
N THR A 118 -1.84 13.76 -2.26
CA THR A 118 -1.15 15.03 -2.02
C THR A 118 -1.66 16.07 -2.98
N GLY A 119 -2.27 17.14 -2.46
CA GLY A 119 -2.79 18.24 -3.27
C GLY A 119 -1.70 18.90 -4.11
N THR A 120 -1.96 19.10 -5.39
CA THR A 120 -1.06 19.75 -6.35
C THR A 120 -1.52 21.17 -6.70
N ASP A 121 -2.82 21.42 -6.59
CA ASP A 121 -3.49 22.71 -6.78
C ASP A 121 -4.67 22.82 -5.80
N THR A 122 -5.32 23.98 -5.73
CA THR A 122 -6.57 24.14 -4.99
C THR A 122 -7.76 23.67 -5.81
N GLY A 123 -8.54 22.73 -5.29
CA GLY A 123 -9.75 22.27 -5.96
C GLY A 123 -10.41 21.06 -5.31
N ASP A 124 -11.52 20.64 -5.91
CA ASP A 124 -12.21 19.40 -5.55
C ASP A 124 -11.46 18.21 -6.16
N TYR A 125 -11.28 17.14 -5.39
CA TYR A 125 -10.83 15.85 -5.93
C TYR A 125 -11.90 14.78 -5.69
N ARG A 126 -11.78 13.69 -6.43
CA ARG A 126 -12.60 12.49 -6.27
C ARG A 126 -11.73 11.26 -6.38
N MET A 127 -12.04 10.24 -5.60
CA MET A 127 -11.43 8.92 -5.70
C MET A 127 -12.50 7.85 -5.72
N GLU A 128 -12.43 6.93 -6.67
CA GLU A 128 -13.35 5.82 -6.86
C GLU A 128 -12.58 4.48 -6.87
N LEU A 129 -12.99 3.56 -6.00
CA LEU A 129 -12.51 2.20 -5.93
C LEU A 129 -13.51 1.28 -6.62
N ASN A 130 -13.08 0.61 -7.68
CA ASN A 130 -13.87 -0.28 -8.51
C ASN A 130 -13.34 -1.72 -8.39
N ARG A 131 -14.24 -2.68 -8.12
CA ARG A 131 -13.89 -4.10 -8.01
C ARG A 131 -15.01 -4.98 -8.54
N ILE A 132 -14.67 -6.14 -9.09
CA ILE A 132 -15.67 -7.15 -9.48
C ILE A 132 -15.88 -8.13 -8.32
N VAL A 133 -17.13 -8.29 -7.88
CA VAL A 133 -17.56 -9.26 -6.86
C VAL A 133 -18.76 -10.03 -7.41
N ASP A 134 -18.66 -11.35 -7.50
CA ASP A 134 -19.71 -12.23 -8.06
C ASP A 134 -20.23 -11.80 -9.44
N GLY A 135 -19.35 -11.21 -10.26
CA GLY A 135 -19.68 -10.73 -11.61
C GLY A 135 -20.31 -9.34 -11.67
N GLU A 136 -20.51 -8.68 -10.53
CA GLU A 136 -20.98 -7.30 -10.45
C GLU A 136 -19.82 -6.34 -10.13
N ILE A 137 -19.86 -5.14 -10.70
CA ILE A 137 -18.91 -4.08 -10.35
C ILE A 137 -19.42 -3.37 -9.09
N ILE A 138 -18.64 -3.43 -8.02
CA ILE A 138 -18.83 -2.66 -6.80
C ILE A 138 -17.95 -1.42 -6.90
N THR A 139 -18.57 -0.25 -6.70
CA THR A 139 -17.89 1.05 -6.67
C THR A 139 -18.06 1.70 -5.31
N GLN A 140 -16.96 2.15 -4.72
CA GLN A 140 -16.95 3.03 -3.55
C GLN A 140 -16.22 4.32 -3.88
N GLY A 141 -16.74 5.46 -3.42
CA GLY A 141 -16.16 6.74 -3.75
C GLY A 141 -16.06 7.65 -2.56
N VAL A 142 -15.04 8.51 -2.58
CA VAL A 142 -14.89 9.65 -1.69
C VAL A 142 -14.70 10.91 -2.54
N ASN A 143 -15.18 12.04 -2.02
CA ASN A 143 -14.94 13.35 -2.59
C ASN A 143 -14.36 14.22 -1.49
N GLY A 144 -13.47 15.14 -1.86
CA GLY A 144 -12.85 16.07 -0.93
C GLY A 144 -12.40 17.34 -1.64
N THR A 145 -11.82 18.23 -0.86
CA THR A 145 -11.17 19.46 -1.33
C THR A 145 -9.72 19.43 -0.89
N THR A 146 -8.82 19.95 -1.72
CA THR A 146 -7.39 19.99 -1.41
C THR A 146 -6.78 21.36 -1.72
N GLU A 147 -5.61 21.60 -1.13
CA GLU A 147 -4.71 22.73 -1.41
C GLU A 147 -3.30 22.20 -1.70
N PRO A 148 -2.41 22.97 -2.35
CA PRO A 148 -1.05 22.52 -2.62
C PRO A 148 -0.30 22.05 -1.37
N GLY A 149 0.11 20.77 -1.38
CA GLY A 149 0.82 20.12 -0.29
C GLY A 149 -0.05 19.55 0.83
N GLN A 150 -1.38 19.75 0.80
CA GLN A 150 -2.29 19.08 1.73
C GLN A 150 -2.23 17.56 1.52
N GLN A 151 -2.24 16.79 2.60
CA GLN A 151 -2.21 15.33 2.56
C GLN A 151 -3.50 14.75 3.12
N ASP A 152 -4.19 13.94 2.31
CA ASP A 152 -5.35 13.18 2.74
C ASP A 152 -5.01 11.69 2.71
N HIS A 153 -5.36 10.96 3.77
CA HIS A 153 -4.94 9.58 3.97
C HIS A 153 -6.16 8.67 4.00
N TYR A 154 -6.11 7.55 3.28
CA TYR A 154 -7.17 6.56 3.25
C TYR A 154 -6.64 5.15 3.49
N THR A 155 -7.49 4.31 4.08
CA THR A 155 -7.30 2.87 4.12
C THR A 155 -8.35 2.19 3.25
N ILE A 156 -7.89 1.27 2.40
CA ILE A 156 -8.73 0.36 1.63
C ILE A 156 -8.62 -1.02 2.28
N THR A 157 -9.75 -1.60 2.71
CA THR A 157 -9.80 -3.02 3.13
C THR A 157 -10.75 -3.77 2.21
N LEU A 158 -10.32 -4.95 1.78
CA LEU A 158 -11.05 -5.77 0.80
C LEU A 158 -11.23 -7.16 1.36
N ASP A 159 -12.47 -7.60 1.48
CA ASP A 159 -12.82 -8.97 1.87
C ASP A 159 -13.47 -9.72 0.71
N SER A 160 -13.82 -10.99 0.87
CA SER A 160 -14.39 -11.80 -0.22
C SER A 160 -15.63 -11.18 -0.85
N SER A 161 -16.44 -10.47 -0.06
CA SER A 161 -17.70 -9.86 -0.49
C SER A 161 -17.82 -8.38 -0.18
N ASP A 162 -16.88 -7.81 0.59
CA ASP A 162 -16.97 -6.43 1.06
C ASP A 162 -15.74 -5.63 0.65
N THR A 163 -15.94 -4.33 0.58
CA THR A 163 -14.92 -3.34 0.27
C THR A 163 -15.14 -2.19 1.23
N THR A 164 -14.09 -1.65 1.82
CA THR A 164 -14.20 -0.44 2.64
C THR A 164 -13.13 0.54 2.21
N LEU A 165 -13.56 1.78 2.01
CA LEU A 165 -12.69 2.92 1.78
C LEU A 165 -12.96 3.93 2.89
N THR A 166 -11.98 4.14 3.76
CA THR A 166 -12.13 4.95 4.97
C THR A 166 -11.01 5.97 5.06
N GLU A 167 -11.39 7.23 5.26
CA GLU A 167 -10.44 8.30 5.56
C GLU A 167 -9.80 8.08 6.93
N THR A 168 -8.50 8.32 7.01
CA THR A 168 -7.70 8.18 8.22
C THR A 168 -7.11 9.52 8.60
N GLY A 169 -6.98 9.77 9.91
CA GLY A 169 -6.49 11.07 10.39
C GLY A 169 -5.02 11.31 10.04
N VAL A 170 -4.18 10.30 10.20
CA VAL A 170 -2.74 10.34 9.89
C VAL A 170 -2.26 9.01 9.33
N LYS A 171 -1.17 9.02 8.58
CA LYS A 171 -0.43 7.82 8.16
C LYS A 171 0.54 7.42 9.27
N LEU A 172 0.30 6.30 9.92
CA LEU A 172 1.23 5.69 10.87
C LEU A 172 2.22 4.81 10.10
N PHE A 173 3.49 5.15 10.14
CA PHE A 173 4.55 4.40 9.46
C PHE A 173 4.87 3.09 10.19
N SER A 174 5.58 2.18 9.52
CA SER A 174 6.05 0.94 10.13
C SER A 174 6.92 1.25 11.37
N PRO A 175 6.70 0.60 12.52
CA PRO A 175 7.49 0.84 13.72
C PRO A 175 8.96 0.49 13.52
N GLU A 176 9.86 1.33 14.04
CA GLU A 176 11.28 1.00 14.13
C GLU A 176 11.54 0.27 15.44
N ILE A 177 12.11 -0.94 15.36
CA ILE A 177 12.44 -1.75 16.54
C ILE A 177 13.80 -1.28 17.08
N ILE A 178 13.77 -0.61 18.23
CA ILE A 178 14.97 -0.13 18.92
C ILE A 178 15.60 -1.25 19.75
N SER A 179 14.77 -2.06 20.41
CA SER A 179 15.19 -3.20 21.23
C SER A 179 14.07 -4.24 21.39
N GLY A 180 14.32 -5.33 22.12
CA GLY A 180 13.28 -6.30 22.48
C GLY A 180 12.19 -5.76 23.41
N THR A 181 12.32 -4.52 23.92
CA THR A 181 11.34 -3.88 24.81
C THR A 181 10.89 -2.50 24.36
N THR A 182 11.38 -2.03 23.21
CA THR A 182 11.25 -0.62 22.80
C THR A 182 11.04 -0.50 21.29
N VAL A 183 10.07 0.32 20.91
CA VAL A 183 9.84 0.73 19.51
C VAL A 183 9.77 2.23 19.40
N GLU A 184 10.18 2.76 18.25
CA GLU A 184 9.88 4.12 17.84
C GLU A 184 8.75 4.11 16.80
N LEU A 185 7.78 4.99 17.01
CA LEU A 185 6.64 5.21 16.13
C LEU A 185 6.79 6.58 15.50
N ASN A 186 6.50 6.66 14.21
CA ASN A 186 6.47 7.89 13.42
C ASN A 186 5.15 7.94 12.64
N TRP A 187 4.55 9.12 12.50
CA TRP A 187 3.34 9.32 11.68
C TRP A 187 3.39 10.61 10.86
N SER A 188 2.47 10.79 9.90
CA SER A 188 2.29 12.07 9.23
C SER A 188 1.65 13.09 10.17
N ARG A 189 1.89 14.38 9.93
CA ARG A 189 1.25 15.44 10.71
C ARG A 189 -0.23 15.55 10.31
N TYR A 190 -1.12 15.62 11.29
CA TYR A 190 -2.52 16.01 11.02
C TYR A 190 -2.58 17.47 10.56
N SER A 191 -3.24 17.76 9.44
CA SER A 191 -3.21 19.08 8.79
C SER A 191 -4.24 20.07 9.32
N ASP A 192 -5.37 19.60 9.83
CA ASP A 192 -6.50 20.49 10.11
C ASP A 192 -6.29 21.33 11.38
N ASN A 193 -6.98 22.47 11.43
CA ASN A 193 -6.90 23.43 12.51
C ASN A 193 -7.71 23.02 13.76
N ASP A 194 -8.49 21.94 13.68
CA ASP A 194 -9.33 21.45 14.77
C ASP A 194 -8.63 20.41 15.64
N PHE A 195 -7.30 20.29 15.55
CA PHE A 195 -6.51 19.39 16.36
C PHE A 195 -6.64 19.66 17.87
N SER A 196 -6.82 18.59 18.66
CA SER A 196 -6.75 18.63 20.12
C SER A 196 -5.49 17.95 20.65
N HIS A 197 -5.29 16.67 20.34
CA HIS A 197 -4.10 15.90 20.71
C HIS A 197 -4.04 14.58 19.92
N TYR A 198 -2.88 13.94 19.91
CA TYR A 198 -2.75 12.54 19.51
C TYR A 198 -2.88 11.62 20.73
N GLU A 199 -3.56 10.50 20.53
CA GLU A 199 -3.64 9.38 21.46
C GLU A 199 -3.00 8.14 20.81
N ILE A 200 -1.95 7.62 21.42
CA ILE A 200 -1.27 6.41 20.95
C ILE A 200 -1.93 5.21 21.60
N LEU A 201 -2.60 4.39 20.81
CA LEU A 201 -3.25 3.16 21.25
C LEU A 201 -2.34 1.97 20.98
N MET A 202 -2.28 1.04 21.93
CA MET A 202 -1.49 -0.17 21.83
C MET A 202 -2.32 -1.39 22.24
N SER A 203 -2.20 -2.45 21.44
CA SER A 203 -2.82 -3.75 21.71
C SER A 203 -1.85 -4.91 21.43
N ASN A 204 -2.10 -6.05 22.05
CA ASN A 204 -1.44 -7.32 21.72
C ASN A 204 -2.34 -8.25 20.89
N ASN A 205 -3.51 -7.75 20.47
CA ASN A 205 -4.51 -8.49 19.70
C ASN A 205 -4.94 -7.65 18.51
N LEU A 206 -4.83 -8.20 17.30
CA LEU A 206 -5.23 -7.52 16.06
C LEU A 206 -6.74 -7.19 16.03
N ALA A 207 -7.57 -7.90 16.79
CA ALA A 207 -9.02 -7.66 16.83
C ALA A 207 -9.45 -6.52 17.77
N ASP A 208 -8.56 -5.99 18.60
CA ASP A 208 -8.88 -4.97 19.61
C ASP A 208 -8.04 -3.71 19.42
N MET A 209 -8.64 -2.52 19.54
CA MET A 209 -7.93 -1.24 19.51
C MET A 209 -6.92 -1.10 20.66
N GLY A 210 -7.17 -1.77 21.78
CA GLY A 210 -6.29 -1.79 22.94
C GLY A 210 -6.46 -0.57 23.85
N THR A 211 -5.37 -0.16 24.49
CA THR A 211 -5.38 0.89 25.52
C THR A 211 -4.42 2.02 25.19
N THR A 212 -4.69 3.20 25.74
CA THR A 212 -3.80 4.36 25.65
C THR A 212 -2.42 4.06 26.23
N ALA A 213 -1.40 4.12 25.38
CA ALA A 213 0.00 4.05 25.76
C ALA A 213 0.55 5.44 26.09
N GLN A 214 0.13 6.47 25.34
CA GLN A 214 0.63 7.83 25.49
C GLN A 214 -0.34 8.86 24.90
N LEU A 215 -0.32 10.08 25.44
CA LEU A 215 -1.00 11.27 24.89
C LEU A 215 0.06 12.30 24.48
N ILE A 216 -0.17 12.99 23.36
CA ILE A 216 0.74 14.01 22.81
C ILE A 216 -0.10 15.22 22.43
N GLU A 217 0.06 16.31 23.18
CA GLU A 217 -0.74 17.54 23.03
C GLU A 217 -0.25 18.45 21.90
N GLU A 218 0.98 18.24 21.41
CA GLU A 218 1.60 19.09 20.38
C GLU A 218 1.40 18.50 18.98
N GLN A 219 0.69 19.22 18.11
CA GLN A 219 0.35 18.78 16.75
C GLN A 219 1.59 18.44 15.89
N ASP A 220 2.68 19.18 16.11
CA ASP A 220 3.94 19.03 15.37
C ASP A 220 4.81 17.87 15.90
N THR A 221 4.46 17.27 17.04
CA THR A 221 5.17 16.09 17.56
C THR A 221 4.62 14.85 16.86
N VAL A 222 5.34 14.41 15.82
CA VAL A 222 4.94 13.30 14.93
C VAL A 222 5.73 12.00 15.15
N GLN A 223 6.40 11.90 16.30
CA GLN A 223 7.17 10.72 16.69
C GLN A 223 7.06 10.46 18.19
N THR A 224 7.16 9.20 18.60
CA THR A 224 7.30 8.82 20.01
C THR A 224 7.99 7.48 20.20
N ILE A 225 8.49 7.24 21.40
CA ILE A 225 9.10 5.98 21.81
C ILE A 225 8.18 5.28 22.82
N ILE A 226 7.76 4.06 22.49
CA ILE A 226 7.04 3.18 23.41
C ILE A 226 8.03 2.17 23.99
N SER A 227 8.19 2.19 25.31
CA SER A 227 9.13 1.34 26.06
C SER A 227 8.41 0.46 27.08
N GLY A 228 9.14 -0.46 27.71
CA GLY A 228 8.57 -1.38 28.70
C GLY A 228 7.73 -2.51 28.09
N LEU A 229 7.91 -2.77 26.78
CA LEU A 229 7.26 -3.86 26.08
C LEU A 229 7.89 -5.20 26.45
N VAL A 230 7.15 -6.29 26.26
CA VAL A 230 7.64 -7.65 26.53
C VAL A 230 8.26 -8.21 25.25
N PRO A 231 9.51 -8.72 25.30
CA PRO A 231 10.14 -9.39 24.16
C PRO A 231 9.30 -10.55 23.62
N GLU A 232 9.51 -10.89 22.34
CA GLU A 232 8.81 -12.00 21.65
C GLU A 232 7.29 -11.85 21.59
N LYS A 233 6.79 -10.64 21.78
CA LYS A 233 5.37 -10.34 21.60
C LYS A 233 5.15 -9.49 20.37
N THR A 234 4.01 -9.75 19.73
CA THR A 234 3.47 -8.90 18.69
C THR A 234 2.61 -7.82 19.34
N TYR A 235 2.94 -6.57 19.03
CA TYR A 235 2.15 -5.41 19.39
C TYR A 235 1.58 -4.77 18.13
N PHE A 236 0.42 -4.16 18.27
CA PHE A 236 -0.22 -3.37 17.23
C PHE A 236 -0.49 -1.97 17.75
N PHE A 237 -0.24 -0.98 16.90
CA PHE A 237 -0.32 0.43 17.24
C PHE A 237 -1.27 1.16 16.30
N THR A 238 -1.96 2.15 16.85
CA THR A 238 -2.81 3.11 16.14
C THR A 238 -2.60 4.48 16.75
N VAL A 239 -2.48 5.51 15.92
CA VAL A 239 -2.52 6.90 16.33
C VAL A 239 -3.94 7.40 16.12
N ARG A 240 -4.60 7.81 17.20
CA ARG A 240 -5.91 8.44 17.15
C ARG A 240 -5.75 9.95 17.26
N VAL A 241 -6.23 10.68 16.28
CA VAL A 241 -6.36 12.14 16.35
C VAL A 241 -7.65 12.45 17.07
N HIS A 242 -7.57 13.23 18.15
CA HIS A 242 -8.74 13.86 18.76
C HIS A 242 -8.89 15.27 18.23
N LYS A 243 -10.12 15.63 17.87
CA LYS A 243 -10.48 16.97 17.39
C LYS A 243 -11.13 17.79 18.51
N THR A 244 -11.03 19.11 18.45
CA THR A 244 -11.61 20.04 19.43
C THR A 244 -13.15 19.95 19.54
N GLY A 245 -13.83 19.44 18.51
CA GLY A 245 -15.27 19.15 18.51
C GLY A 245 -15.66 17.82 19.17
N GLY A 246 -14.67 17.00 19.54
CA GLY A 246 -14.87 15.67 20.15
C GLY A 246 -14.92 14.52 19.13
N GLU A 247 -14.83 14.81 17.83
CA GLU A 247 -14.63 13.80 16.81
C GLU A 247 -13.23 13.18 16.90
N ILE A 248 -13.11 11.97 16.35
CA ILE A 248 -11.85 11.23 16.28
C ILE A 248 -11.56 10.79 14.85
N ALA A 249 -10.28 10.71 14.51
CA ALA A 249 -9.81 10.14 13.25
C ALA A 249 -8.64 9.20 13.55
N ASP A 250 -8.81 7.92 13.25
CA ASP A 250 -7.79 6.90 13.49
C ASP A 250 -6.81 6.83 12.31
N SER A 251 -5.56 6.50 12.60
CA SER A 251 -4.58 6.11 11.58
C SER A 251 -4.85 4.70 11.07
N ASN A 252 -4.13 4.30 10.01
CA ASN A 252 -3.91 2.89 9.75
C ASN A 252 -3.29 2.18 10.97
N ARG A 253 -3.45 0.86 11.04
CA ARG A 253 -2.86 0.04 12.10
C ARG A 253 -1.57 -0.59 11.63
N VAL A 254 -0.54 -0.59 12.48
CA VAL A 254 0.76 -1.22 12.20
C VAL A 254 1.16 -2.20 13.29
N GLY A 255 1.92 -3.23 12.94
CA GLY A 255 2.37 -4.26 13.87
C GLY A 255 3.89 -4.28 14.04
N ALA A 256 4.37 -4.65 15.23
CA ALA A 256 5.78 -4.92 15.51
C ALA A 256 5.92 -6.22 16.29
N ILE A 257 6.84 -7.09 15.86
CA ILE A 257 7.23 -8.30 16.59
C ILE A 257 8.57 -8.03 17.25
N LEU A 258 8.59 -7.97 18.58
CA LEU A 258 9.83 -7.66 19.30
C LEU A 258 10.77 -8.86 19.34
N PRO A 259 12.07 -8.69 19.06
CA PRO A 259 13.04 -9.76 19.19
C PRO A 259 13.19 -10.15 20.66
N GLN A 260 13.80 -11.31 20.92
CA GLN A 260 14.25 -11.64 22.28
C GLN A 260 15.13 -10.52 22.82
N ASN A 261 14.99 -10.23 24.12
CA ASN A 261 16.01 -9.46 24.82
C ASN A 261 17.27 -10.32 24.90
N PHE A 262 18.18 -10.08 23.96
CA PHE A 262 19.60 -10.30 24.25
C PHE A 262 20.08 -9.13 25.12
N ASP A 263 19.55 -9.04 26.35
CA ASP A 263 20.21 -8.26 27.38
C ASP A 263 21.55 -8.95 27.65
N LEU A 264 22.60 -8.46 26.96
CA LEU A 264 24.05 -8.69 27.06
C LEU A 264 24.74 -9.14 25.75
N ILE A 265 25.73 -8.31 25.37
CA ILE A 265 26.89 -8.50 24.46
C ILE A 265 26.53 -8.14 23.00
N ILE A 266 26.85 -6.95 22.47
CA ILE A 266 28.19 -6.38 22.32
C ILE A 266 28.14 -4.83 22.34
N MET A 267 28.72 -4.21 23.37
CA MET A 267 29.38 -2.91 23.22
C MET A 267 30.81 -3.19 22.75
N ILE A 268 31.04 -3.30 21.45
CA ILE A 268 32.36 -3.02 20.87
C ILE A 268 32.26 -1.56 20.45
N ALA A 269 32.61 -0.70 21.40
CA ALA A 269 33.20 0.57 21.07
C ALA A 269 34.35 0.28 20.09
N ALA A 270 34.38 1.00 18.97
CA ALA A 270 35.52 1.02 18.07
C ALA A 270 36.79 1.33 18.89
N GLY A 271 37.59 0.30 19.16
CA GLY A 271 38.76 0.41 20.04
C GLY A 271 39.24 -0.94 20.57
N ALA A 272 40.05 -1.64 19.77
CA ALA A 272 40.94 -2.75 20.15
C ALA A 272 40.36 -4.07 20.73
N GLY A 273 39.05 -4.18 21.05
CA GLY A 273 38.48 -5.41 21.66
C GLY A 273 38.26 -6.60 20.71
N GLY A 274 38.25 -6.38 19.39
CA GLY A 274 37.89 -7.42 18.40
C GLY A 274 38.89 -8.57 18.25
N THR A 275 40.14 -8.42 18.70
CA THR A 275 41.16 -9.47 18.59
C THR A 275 41.06 -10.51 19.72
N ALA A 276 40.58 -10.13 20.91
CA ALA A 276 40.49 -11.04 22.04
C ALA A 276 39.42 -12.14 21.84
N LEU A 277 38.30 -11.82 21.19
CA LEU A 277 37.18 -12.75 21.00
C LEU A 277 37.50 -13.84 19.96
N LEU A 278 38.28 -13.50 18.94
CA LEU A 278 38.78 -14.44 17.94
C LEU A 278 39.81 -15.41 18.55
N ILE A 279 40.65 -14.93 19.47
CA ILE A 279 41.63 -15.79 20.18
C ILE A 279 40.93 -16.79 21.11
N ILE A 280 39.88 -16.38 21.84
CA ILE A 280 39.13 -17.27 22.73
C ILE A 280 38.38 -18.34 21.92
N LEU A 281 37.74 -17.98 20.80
CA LEU A 281 37.08 -18.95 19.92
C LEU A 281 38.09 -19.94 19.32
N VAL A 282 39.25 -19.47 18.83
CA VAL A 282 40.29 -20.34 18.28
C VAL A 282 40.89 -21.28 19.33
N LEU A 283 41.03 -20.85 20.59
CA LEU A 283 41.51 -21.70 21.68
C LEU A 283 40.50 -22.76 22.11
N ILE A 284 39.20 -22.43 22.14
CA ILE A 284 38.12 -23.38 22.42
C ILE A 284 38.03 -24.44 21.32
N PHE A 285 38.18 -24.05 20.05
CA PHE A 285 38.17 -24.99 18.92
C PHE A 285 39.44 -25.86 18.84
N ARG A 286 40.63 -25.37 19.23
CA ARG A 286 41.85 -26.20 19.30
C ARG A 286 41.77 -27.24 20.42
N LYS A 287 41.20 -26.91 21.58
CA LYS A 287 41.09 -27.85 22.71
C LYS A 287 40.14 -29.02 22.44
N ARG A 288 39.12 -28.83 21.57
CA ARG A 288 38.19 -29.89 21.16
C ARG A 288 38.72 -30.86 20.09
N ARG A 289 39.84 -30.56 19.45
CA ARG A 289 40.48 -31.48 18.46
C ARG A 289 41.56 -32.38 19.06
N SER A 290 41.89 -32.24 20.35
CA SER A 290 42.92 -33.05 21.02
C SER A 290 42.39 -33.94 22.15
N SER A 291 41.09 -34.24 22.18
CA SER A 291 40.49 -35.26 23.07
C SER A 291 39.78 -36.33 22.26
#